data_AF-A0A1X1DCH4-F1
#
_entry.id   AF-A0A1X1DCH4-F1
#
_cell.length_a   1.000
_cell.length_b   1.000
_cell.length_c   1.000
_cell.angle_alpha   90.00
_cell.angle_beta   90.00
_cell.angle_gamma   90.00
#
_symmetry.space_group_name_H-M   'P 1'
#
loop_
_entity.id
_entity.type
_entity.pdbx_description
1 polymer ?
#
loop_
_entity_poly.entity_id
_entity_poly.type
_entity_poly.pdbx_seq_one_letter_code
_entity_poly.pdbx_strand_id
1 'polypeptide(L)' 'MMHCPLCQTSAHTKSSRYISKETKERYHQCTNINCSCTFKTHESITAMISSPGNVNKGQATPLSRA' A
#
# COMPACT_ATOMS: atom_id res chain seq x y z
N MET A 1 -8.93 -3.15 -0.41
CA MET A 1 -9.81 -3.87 -1.36
C MET A 1 -10.38 -2.83 -2.30
N MET A 2 -10.31 -3.01 -3.62
CA MET A 2 -10.88 -2.03 -4.56
C MET A 2 -12.31 -2.45 -4.91
N HIS A 3 -13.19 -1.50 -5.22
CA HIS A 3 -14.52 -1.80 -5.76
C HIS A 3 -14.44 -2.03 -7.28
N CYS A 4 -15.17 -3.02 -7.82
CA CYS A 4 -15.23 -3.24 -9.28
C CYS A 4 -15.86 -2.00 -9.93
N PRO A 5 -15.24 -1.42 -10.97
CA PRO A 5 -15.73 -0.20 -11.60
C PRO A 5 -17.09 -0.38 -12.29
N LEU A 6 -17.49 -1.63 -12.59
CA LEU A 6 -18.74 -1.93 -13.29
C LEU A 6 -19.93 -2.10 -12.34
N CYS A 7 -19.76 -2.85 -11.26
CA CYS A 7 -20.87 -3.25 -10.38
C CYS A 7 -20.71 -2.79 -8.92
N GLN A 8 -19.64 -2.06 -8.61
CA GLN A 8 -19.31 -1.51 -7.28
C GLN A 8 -19.16 -2.55 -6.16
N THR A 9 -19.26 -3.84 -6.48
CA THR A 9 -19.00 -4.92 -5.51
C THR A 9 -17.51 -5.00 -5.21
N SER A 10 -17.17 -5.51 -4.02
CA SER A 10 -15.79 -5.79 -3.62
C SER A 10 -15.01 -6.57 -4.69
N ALA A 11 -13.74 -6.23 -4.89
CA ALA A 11 -12.82 -6.96 -5.75
C ALA A 11 -11.52 -7.29 -5.00
N HIS A 12 -11.15 -8.57 -5.00
CA HIS A 12 -9.95 -9.07 -4.34
C HIS A 12 -8.72 -8.93 -5.22
N THR A 13 -7.61 -8.48 -4.62
CA THR A 13 -6.31 -8.51 -5.26
C THR A 13 -5.83 -9.95 -5.42
N LYS A 14 -5.45 -10.34 -6.64
CA LYS A 14 -4.92 -11.67 -6.96
C LYS A 14 -3.40 -11.69 -7.04
N SER A 15 -2.83 -10.65 -7.61
CA SER A 15 -1.39 -10.49 -7.75
C SER A 15 -1.03 -9.01 -7.77
N SER A 16 0.24 -8.73 -7.49
CA SER A 16 0.76 -7.37 -7.55
C SER A 16 2.20 -7.39 -8.01
N ARG A 17 2.61 -6.36 -8.74
CA ARG A 17 4.00 -6.13 -9.14
C ARG A 17 4.36 -4.66 -8.98
N TYR A 18 5.60 -4.39 -8.60
CA TYR A 18 6.14 -3.03 -8.66
C TYR A 18 6.57 -2.73 -10.10
N ILE A 19 6.08 -1.61 -10.62
CA ILE A 19 6.51 -1.09 -11.94
C ILE A 19 7.64 -0.07 -11.74
N SER A 20 7.61 0.65 -10.61
CA SER A 20 8.69 1.52 -10.16
C SER A 20 8.84 1.41 -8.64
N LYS A 21 9.81 2.13 -8.06
CA LYS A 21 9.98 2.20 -6.59
C LYS A 21 8.75 2.77 -5.87
N GLU A 22 7.97 3.59 -6.57
CA GLU A 22 6.86 4.35 -5.99
C GLU A 22 5.49 3.88 -6.49
N THR A 23 5.44 3.09 -7.56
CA THR A 23 4.19 2.65 -8.19
C THR A 23 4.07 1.12 -8.21
N LYS A 24 2.96 0.64 -7.66
CA LYS A 24 2.58 -0.78 -7.59
C LYS A 24 1.32 -1.04 -8.41
N GLU A 25 1.43 -1.91 -9.40
CA GLU A 25 0.29 -2.45 -10.15
C GLU A 25 -0.31 -3.63 -9.38
N ARG A 26 -1.64 -3.65 -9.26
CA ARG A 26 -2.41 -4.75 -8.66
C ARG A 26 -3.47 -5.24 -9.62
N TYR A 27 -3.61 -6.56 -9.72
CA TYR A 27 -4.68 -7.23 -10.45
C TYR A 27 -5.80 -7.56 -9.48
N HIS A 28 -7.03 -7.19 -9.81
CA HIS A 28 -8.22 -7.44 -9.00
C HIS A 28 -9.23 -8.25 -9.77
N GLN A 29 -9.92 -9.14 -9.06
CA GLN A 29 -11.07 -9.89 -9.56
C GLN A 29 -12.29 -9.54 -8.70
N CYS A 30 -13.40 -9.16 -9.35
CA CYS A 30 -14.66 -8.92 -8.66
C CYS A 30 -15.18 -10.19 -7.99
N THR A 31 -15.73 -10.07 -6.78
CA THR A 31 -16.34 -11.19 -6.06
C THR A 31 -17.75 -11.51 -6.51
N ASN A 32 -18.42 -10.58 -7.17
CA ASN A 32 -19.72 -10.83 -7.76
C ASN A 32 -19.55 -11.76 -8.97
N ILE A 33 -19.99 -13.01 -8.84
CA ILE A 33 -19.87 -14.04 -9.88
C ILE A 33 -20.55 -13.65 -11.19
N ASN A 34 -21.61 -12.84 -11.14
CA ASN A 34 -22.33 -12.37 -12.32
C ASN A 34 -21.52 -11.31 -13.08
N CYS A 35 -20.64 -10.59 -12.38
CA CYS A 35 -19.77 -9.60 -12.98
C CYS A 35 -18.42 -10.22 -13.38
N SER A 36 -17.76 -10.94 -12.46
CA SER A 36 -16.47 -11.62 -12.64
C SER A 36 -15.38 -10.78 -13.32
N CYS A 37 -15.54 -9.44 -13.29
CA CYS A 37 -14.65 -8.49 -13.95
C CYS A 37 -13.23 -8.66 -13.39
N THR A 38 -12.23 -8.65 -14.29
CA THR A 38 -10.82 -8.59 -13.89
C THR A 38 -10.24 -7.29 -14.40
N PHE A 39 -9.59 -6.53 -13.52
CA PHE A 39 -9.05 -5.22 -13.84
C PHE A 39 -7.75 -4.94 -13.09
N LYS A 40 -6.99 -3.95 -13.57
CA LYS A 40 -5.73 -3.53 -12.94
C LYS A 40 -5.86 -2.14 -12.36
N THR A 41 -5.15 -1.88 -11.28
CA THR A 41 -5.01 -0.54 -10.69
C THR A 41 -3.55 -0.23 -10.43
N HIS A 42 -3.17 1.04 -10.53
CA HIS A 42 -1.89 1.54 -10.06
C HIS A 42 -2.09 2.25 -8.71
N GLU A 43 -1.37 1.82 -7.69
CA GLU A 43 -1.23 2.56 -6.44
C GLU A 43 0.14 3.21 -6.44
N SER A 44 0.19 4.53 -6.30
CA SER A 44 1.42 5.32 -6.32
C SER A 44 1.59 6.09 -5.03
N ILE A 45 2.83 6.20 -4.56
CA ILE A 45 3.18 7.06 -3.42
C ILE A 45 3.19 8.51 -3.92
N THR A 46 2.26 9.34 -3.45
CA THR A 46 2.21 10.76 -3.83
C THR A 46 3.11 11.63 -2.96
N ALA A 47 3.13 11.38 -1.66
CA ALA A 47 3.96 12.12 -0.71
C ALA A 47 4.23 11.27 0.54
N MET A 48 5.41 11.42 1.12
CA MET A 48 5.74 10.89 2.44
C MET A 48 5.45 11.97 3.47
N ILE A 49 4.43 11.77 4.30
CA ILE A 49 4.00 12.76 5.32
C ILE A 49 5.00 12.84 6.49
N SER A 50 5.69 11.73 6.77
CA SER A 50 6.75 11.66 7.76
C SER A 50 7.75 10.58 7.36
N SER A 51 9.03 10.91 7.40
CA SER A 51 10.13 9.95 7.30
C SER A 51 10.66 9.68 8.71
N PRO A 52 11.07 8.45 9.05
CA PRO A 52 11.80 8.22 10.29
C PRO A 52 13.00 9.17 10.31
N GLY A 53 13.04 10.06 11.31
CA GLY A 53 14.15 10.98 11.49
C GLY A 53 15.45 10.18 11.58
N ASN A 54 16.54 10.75 11.10
CA ASN A 54 17.87 10.17 11.28
C ASN A 54 18.07 9.96 12.78
N VAL A 55 17.87 8.73 13.27
CA VAL A 55 18.05 8.40 14.68
C VAL A 55 19.54 8.56 14.92
N ASN A 56 19.95 9.73 15.41
CA ASN A 56 21.31 9.93 15.89
C ASN A 56 21.58 8.81 16.89
N LYS A 57 22.56 7.95 16.57
CA LYS A 57 23.00 6.86 17.45
C LYS A 57 23.20 7.46 18.85
N GLY A 58 22.43 6.96 19.81
CA GLY A 58 22.22 7.62 21.09
C GLY A 58 23.52 8.06 21.76
N GLN A 59 23.62 9.35 22.09
CA GLN A 59 24.39 9.75 23.25
C GLN A 59 23.62 9.25 24.46
N ALA A 60 24.11 8.18 25.08
CA ALA A 60 23.66 7.74 26.38
C ALA A 60 23.96 8.85 27.40
N THR A 61 22.93 9.56 27.83
CA THR A 61 23.03 10.45 28.99
C THR A 61 23.24 9.58 30.22
N PRO A 62 24.32 9.75 31.01
CA PRO A 62 24.52 8.94 32.20
C PRO A 62 23.43 9.31 33.22
N LEU A 63 22.65 8.30 33.62
CA LEU A 63 21.70 8.41 34.72
C LEU A 63 22.51 8.66 36.00
N SER A 64 22.53 9.89 36.50
CA SER A 64 23.12 10.21 37.80
C SER A 64 22.31 9.49 38.88
N ARG A 65 22.95 8.54 39.57
CA ARG A 65 22.41 7.85 40.74
C ARG A 65 22.14 8.88 41.83
N ALA A 66 20.92 8.89 42.35
CA ALA A 66 20.55 9.45 43.64
C ALA A 66 20.18 8.30 44.57
#